data_AF-A0AAE0WTB3-F1
#
_entry.id   AF-A0AAE0WTB3-F1
#
_cell.length_a   1.000
_cell.length_b   1.000
_cell.length_c   1.000
_cell.angle_alpha   90.00
_cell.angle_beta   90.00
_cell.angle_gamma   90.00
#
_symmetry.space_group_name_H-M   'P 1'
#
loop_
_entity.id
_entity.type
_entity.pdbx_description
1 polymer ?
#
loop_
_entity_poly.entity_id
_entity_poly.type
_entity_poly.pdbx_seq_one_letter_code
_entity_poly.pdbx_strand_id
1 'polypeptide(L)'
;MAAPVSAAIARTVARPVWTSATIRRSVLAATTSTPTPTRQHHDHHHHHHRPSAISSRARAQWAQRRAPLTPPHSTRIFTTTSPRPRDHHFDTLKFVQRLRTEGFTEPQAVAMMRVLSDVIEESIQNLTRTMVLREDQEKATYTQKVDFAKLRSELLSGDSSESTLTRASHERLTNDLAKLNNRLRDETQRTQASVRLDLNLEKGRIREEANSQELKIRETETRIEQESAALRERLEAVKFSTLQWLMGVCTGTAAIILGVWRLLM
;
A
#
# COMPACT_ATOMS: atom_id res chain seq x y z
N MET A 1 -47.59 -4.26 -47.71
CA MET A 1 -46.95 -4.83 -46.50
C MET A 1 -45.71 -5.60 -46.92
N ALA A 2 -44.54 -4.99 -46.81
CA ALA A 2 -43.24 -5.66 -46.90
C ALA A 2 -42.19 -4.70 -46.35
N ALA A 3 -41.58 -5.06 -45.22
CA ALA A 3 -40.54 -4.29 -44.55
C ALA A 3 -39.15 -4.82 -44.98
N PRO A 4 -38.12 -3.97 -45.14
CA PRO A 4 -36.75 -4.43 -45.28
C PRO A 4 -36.02 -4.52 -43.94
N VAL A 5 -35.56 -5.74 -43.69
CA VAL A 5 -34.40 -6.24 -42.95
C VAL A 5 -33.44 -5.19 -42.34
N SER A 6 -33.26 -5.27 -41.01
CA SER A 6 -32.26 -4.52 -40.24
C SER A 6 -31.02 -5.40 -40.01
N ALA A 7 -29.86 -4.98 -40.51
CA ALA A 7 -28.57 -5.66 -40.34
C ALA A 7 -27.79 -5.04 -39.17
N ALA A 8 -27.65 -5.78 -38.08
CA ALA A 8 -26.86 -5.38 -36.92
C ALA A 8 -25.38 -5.73 -37.11
N ILE A 9 -24.52 -4.72 -37.18
CA ILE A 9 -23.06 -4.85 -37.22
C ILE A 9 -22.55 -4.98 -35.77
N ALA A 10 -22.15 -6.19 -35.37
CA ALA A 10 -21.45 -6.43 -34.11
C ALA A 10 -19.99 -5.96 -34.24
N ARG A 11 -19.58 -4.95 -33.44
CA ARG A 11 -18.17 -4.59 -33.26
C ARG A 11 -17.60 -5.34 -32.06
N THR A 12 -16.71 -6.28 -32.34
CA THR A 12 -15.88 -6.98 -31.35
C THR A 12 -14.82 -6.04 -30.81
N VAL A 13 -14.87 -5.72 -29.53
CA VAL A 13 -13.84 -4.94 -28.81
C VAL A 13 -12.76 -5.91 -28.33
N ALA A 14 -11.56 -5.82 -28.90
CA ALA A 14 -10.39 -6.55 -28.43
C ALA A 14 -9.86 -5.94 -27.11
N ARG A 15 -9.74 -6.77 -26.06
CA ARG A 15 -9.11 -6.40 -24.79
C ARG A 15 -7.61 -6.75 -24.85
N PRO A 16 -6.69 -5.87 -24.42
CA PRO A 16 -5.27 -6.24 -24.31
C PRO A 16 -5.02 -7.04 -23.03
N VAL A 17 -4.39 -8.21 -23.20
CA VAL A 17 -3.88 -9.06 -22.11
C VAL A 17 -2.55 -8.50 -21.64
N TRP A 18 -2.43 -8.19 -20.34
CA TRP A 18 -1.16 -7.89 -19.70
C TRP A 18 -0.55 -9.19 -19.17
N THR A 19 0.58 -9.62 -19.74
CA THR A 19 1.36 -10.76 -19.26
C THR A 19 2.37 -10.28 -18.21
N SER A 20 2.17 -10.68 -16.95
CA SER A 20 3.15 -10.48 -15.88
C SER A 20 4.31 -11.47 -16.04
N ALA A 21 5.52 -10.94 -16.20
CA ALA A 21 6.75 -11.73 -16.19
C ALA A 21 7.17 -12.06 -14.75
N THR A 22 7.34 -13.35 -14.46
CA THR A 22 7.83 -13.88 -13.18
C THR A 22 9.33 -13.64 -13.04
N ILE A 23 9.74 -12.82 -12.08
CA ILE A 23 11.15 -12.66 -11.69
C ILE A 23 11.51 -13.76 -10.68
N ARG A 24 12.39 -14.67 -11.11
CA ARG A 24 13.06 -15.67 -10.26
C ARG A 24 13.98 -14.98 -9.25
N ARG A 25 13.80 -15.29 -7.96
CA ARG A 25 14.69 -14.91 -6.87
C ARG A 25 15.71 -16.03 -6.62
N SER A 26 16.99 -15.76 -6.88
CA SER A 26 18.11 -16.64 -6.53
C SER A 26 18.53 -16.40 -5.09
N VAL A 27 18.58 -17.46 -4.29
CA VAL A 27 19.14 -17.50 -2.94
C VAL A 27 20.62 -17.84 -3.06
N LEU A 28 21.51 -17.02 -2.48
CA LEU A 28 22.84 -17.45 -2.06
C LEU A 28 23.18 -16.81 -0.72
N ALA A 29 23.53 -17.68 0.22
CA ALA A 29 24.07 -17.38 1.54
C ALA A 29 25.60 -17.39 1.49
N ALA A 30 26.25 -16.60 2.37
CA ALA A 30 27.55 -16.82 3.03
C ALA A 30 28.07 -15.45 3.54
N THR A 31 27.95 -15.15 4.85
CA THR A 31 29.01 -15.23 5.90
C THR A 31 30.26 -14.37 5.66
N THR A 32 30.51 -13.38 6.53
CA THR A 32 31.65 -13.30 7.50
C THR A 32 31.86 -11.88 8.08
N SER A 33 32.57 -11.82 9.24
CA SER A 33 33.07 -10.69 10.05
C SER A 33 32.16 -10.22 11.21
N THR A 34 32.32 -10.67 12.48
CA THR A 34 33.30 -10.36 13.58
C THR A 34 33.29 -8.89 14.10
N PRO A 35 33.70 -8.60 15.36
CA PRO A 35 32.84 -8.02 16.40
C PRO A 35 33.16 -6.56 16.75
N THR A 36 32.20 -5.84 17.33
CA THR A 36 32.35 -4.47 17.84
C THR A 36 32.78 -4.45 19.31
N PRO A 37 33.76 -3.61 19.72
CA PRO A 37 34.00 -3.32 21.12
C PRO A 37 33.15 -2.12 21.58
N THR A 38 32.56 -2.27 22.75
CA THR A 38 31.81 -1.24 23.48
C THR A 38 32.80 -0.29 24.16
N ARG A 39 32.69 1.03 23.96
CA ARG A 39 33.37 2.04 24.78
C ARG A 39 32.43 3.21 25.05
N GLN A 40 32.12 3.41 26.33
CA GLN A 40 31.38 4.54 26.89
C GLN A 40 32.30 5.78 26.99
N HIS A 41 31.75 6.96 26.66
CA HIS A 41 32.02 8.27 27.30
C HIS A 41 31.06 9.30 26.64
N HIS A 42 30.07 9.84 27.34
CA HIS A 42 30.07 11.13 28.06
C HIS A 42 30.30 12.40 27.19
N ASP A 43 29.31 13.29 27.34
CA ASP A 43 29.34 14.77 27.26
C ASP A 43 28.81 15.54 26.03
N HIS A 44 27.81 16.37 26.39
CA HIS A 44 27.51 17.78 26.06
C HIS A 44 27.29 18.28 24.62
N HIS A 45 26.12 18.93 24.49
CA HIS A 45 25.75 20.13 23.71
C HIS A 45 26.44 20.39 22.35
N HIS A 46 25.64 20.50 21.29
CA HIS A 46 25.46 21.75 20.52
C HIS A 46 24.43 21.57 19.40
N HIS A 47 23.38 22.41 19.42
CA HIS A 47 22.47 22.59 18.30
C HIS A 47 23.21 23.28 17.14
N HIS A 48 23.40 22.57 16.03
CA HIS A 48 23.69 23.18 14.73
C HIS A 48 22.69 22.68 13.70
N HIS A 49 21.64 23.48 13.50
CA HIS A 49 20.85 23.44 12.27
C HIS A 49 21.77 23.86 11.12
N ARG A 50 22.16 22.88 10.30
CA ARG A 50 22.89 23.10 9.06
C ARG A 50 21.85 23.26 7.93
N PRO A 51 21.58 24.47 7.41
CA PRO A 51 20.70 24.61 6.28
C PRO A 51 21.39 24.04 5.04
N SER A 52 20.80 22.99 4.46
CA SER A 52 21.22 22.42 3.19
C SER A 52 21.16 23.49 2.09
N ALA A 53 22.31 23.78 1.49
CA ALA A 53 22.53 24.72 0.38
C ALA A 53 21.74 24.35 -0.91
N ILE A 54 20.97 23.26 -0.88
CA ILE A 54 20.10 22.82 -1.97
C ILE A 54 18.74 23.53 -1.93
N SER A 55 18.30 24.02 -0.76
CA SER A 55 16.97 24.67 -0.60
C SER A 55 16.91 26.15 -1.00
N SER A 56 18.07 26.80 -1.19
CA SER A 56 18.15 28.21 -1.63
C SER A 56 18.09 28.34 -3.16
N ARG A 57 18.68 27.39 -3.89
CA ARG A 57 18.60 27.34 -5.36
C ARG A 57 17.19 27.03 -5.88
N ALA A 58 16.44 26.18 -5.17
CA ALA A 58 15.05 25.89 -5.52
C ALA A 58 14.13 27.12 -5.35
N ARG A 59 14.38 27.99 -4.36
CA ARG A 59 13.57 29.22 -4.16
C ARG A 59 13.91 30.34 -5.15
N ALA A 60 15.18 30.48 -5.54
CA ALA A 60 15.59 31.50 -6.51
C ALA A 60 15.03 31.25 -7.93
N GLN A 61 14.88 29.98 -8.34
CA GLN A 61 14.29 29.63 -9.64
C GLN A 61 12.77 29.84 -9.71
N TRP A 62 12.07 29.79 -8.58
CA TRP A 62 10.62 30.02 -8.52
C TRP A 62 10.26 31.52 -8.48
N ALA A 63 11.18 32.38 -8.03
CA ALA A 63 11.00 33.83 -8.05
C ALA A 63 11.17 34.42 -9.46
N GLN A 64 12.04 33.85 -10.31
CA GLN A 64 12.26 34.32 -11.68
C GLN A 64 11.12 33.98 -12.66
N ARG A 65 10.20 33.06 -12.30
CA ARG A 65 9.00 32.75 -13.11
C ARG A 65 7.80 33.65 -12.84
N ARG A 66 7.87 34.52 -11.82
CA ARG A 66 6.83 35.52 -11.50
C ARG A 66 7.35 36.93 -11.78
N ALA A 67 7.76 37.19 -13.01
CA ALA A 67 7.75 38.56 -13.50
C ALA A 67 6.27 38.99 -13.61
N PRO A 68 5.86 40.13 -13.04
CA PRO A 68 4.55 40.69 -13.33
C PRO A 68 4.50 40.97 -14.83
N LEU A 69 3.68 40.22 -15.56
CA LEU A 69 3.25 40.62 -16.88
C LEU A 69 2.38 41.86 -16.68
N THR A 70 3.02 43.03 -16.68
CA THR A 70 2.32 44.30 -16.90
C THR A 70 1.50 44.10 -18.17
N PRO A 71 0.16 44.22 -18.11
CA PRO A 71 -0.64 44.10 -19.32
C PRO A 71 -0.12 45.17 -20.27
N PRO A 72 0.31 44.83 -21.51
CA PRO A 72 0.49 45.87 -22.49
C PRO A 72 -0.89 46.53 -22.59
N HIS A 73 -0.98 47.80 -22.19
CA HIS A 73 -2.07 48.67 -22.60
C HIS A 73 -1.95 48.77 -24.12
N SER A 74 -2.44 47.73 -24.79
CA SER A 74 -2.68 47.70 -26.21
C SER A 74 -3.87 48.61 -26.40
N THR A 75 -3.57 49.89 -26.59
CA THR A 75 -4.45 50.81 -27.30
C THR A 75 -4.93 50.06 -28.52
N ARG A 76 -6.19 49.61 -28.51
CA ARG A 76 -6.85 49.01 -29.66
C ARG A 76 -6.81 50.05 -30.76
N ILE A 77 -5.81 49.95 -31.63
CA ILE A 77 -5.85 50.63 -32.91
C ILE A 77 -6.91 49.87 -33.68
N PHE A 78 -8.09 50.49 -33.76
CA PHE A 78 -9.12 50.07 -34.70
C PHE A 78 -8.53 50.19 -36.11
N THR A 79 -7.93 49.12 -36.61
CA THR A 79 -7.68 48.97 -38.04
C THR A 79 -9.02 48.73 -38.69
N THR A 80 -9.65 49.83 -39.13
CA THR A 80 -10.64 49.76 -40.20
C THR A 80 -9.87 49.23 -41.42
N THR A 81 -10.05 47.97 -41.77
CA THR A 81 -9.50 47.41 -43.00
C THR A 81 -9.89 48.35 -44.13
N SER A 82 -8.92 49.03 -44.73
CA SER A 82 -9.15 49.93 -45.87
C SER A 82 -9.97 49.15 -46.90
N PRO A 83 -11.06 49.70 -47.45
CA PRO A 83 -11.83 49.01 -48.48
C PRO A 83 -10.87 48.68 -49.61
N ARG A 84 -10.59 47.38 -49.78
CA ARG A 84 -9.76 46.93 -50.89
C ARG A 84 -10.51 47.30 -52.17
N PRO A 85 -9.88 48.01 -53.12
CA PRO A 85 -10.48 48.20 -54.42
C PRO A 85 -10.83 46.82 -54.99
N ARG A 86 -12.05 46.68 -55.51
CA ARG A 86 -12.45 45.47 -56.23
C ARG A 86 -11.63 45.42 -57.50
N ASP A 87 -10.49 44.73 -57.44
CA ASP A 87 -9.73 44.38 -58.62
C ASP A 87 -10.67 43.60 -59.54
N HIS A 88 -10.93 44.16 -60.72
CA HIS A 88 -11.69 43.43 -61.73
C HIS A 88 -10.80 42.27 -62.17
N HIS A 89 -11.13 41.07 -61.70
CA HIS A 89 -10.34 39.86 -61.96
C HIS A 89 -10.27 39.50 -63.46
N PHE A 90 -11.14 40.11 -64.27
CA PHE A 90 -11.23 39.88 -65.70
C PHE A 90 -11.48 41.17 -66.49
N ASP A 91 -10.61 41.46 -67.47
CA ASP A 91 -10.73 42.60 -68.39
C ASP A 91 -11.56 42.19 -69.62
N THR A 92 -12.86 42.48 -69.55
CA THR A 92 -13.83 42.13 -70.59
C THR A 92 -13.61 42.89 -71.90
N LEU A 93 -13.09 44.12 -71.84
CA LEU A 93 -12.86 44.95 -73.02
C LEU A 93 -11.68 44.43 -73.84
N LYS A 94 -10.55 44.15 -73.18
CA LYS A 94 -9.36 43.61 -73.85
C LYS A 94 -9.62 42.23 -74.43
N PHE A 95 -10.47 41.43 -73.79
CA PHE A 95 -10.88 40.12 -74.28
C PHE A 95 -11.71 40.21 -75.57
N VAL A 96 -12.71 41.11 -75.61
CA VAL A 96 -13.51 41.35 -76.82
C VAL A 96 -12.67 41.93 -77.94
N GLN A 97 -11.78 42.88 -77.64
CA GLN A 97 -10.88 43.48 -78.63
C GLN A 97 -9.95 42.44 -79.27
N ARG A 98 -9.45 41.48 -78.48
CA ARG A 98 -8.63 40.37 -78.98
C ARG A 98 -9.42 39.40 -79.85
N LEU A 99 -10.66 39.08 -79.49
CA LEU A 99 -11.51 38.23 -80.32
C LEU A 99 -11.84 38.88 -81.68
N ARG A 100 -12.07 40.20 -81.70
CA ARG A 100 -12.24 40.94 -82.97
C ARG A 100 -11.01 40.86 -83.87
N THR A 101 -9.80 40.97 -83.30
CA THR A 101 -8.56 40.89 -84.09
C THR A 101 -8.32 39.50 -84.68
N GLU A 102 -8.87 38.46 -84.05
CA GLU A 102 -8.81 37.06 -84.51
C GLU A 102 -9.96 36.71 -85.49
N GLY A 103 -10.74 37.71 -85.95
CA GLY A 103 -11.75 37.55 -87.00
C GLY A 103 -13.18 37.25 -86.51
N PHE A 104 -13.46 37.35 -85.21
CA PHE A 104 -14.82 37.22 -84.69
C PHE A 104 -15.63 38.48 -84.90
N THR A 105 -16.92 38.32 -85.21
CA THR A 105 -17.85 39.46 -85.25
C THR A 105 -18.10 40.00 -83.85
N GLU A 106 -18.34 41.30 -83.75
CA GLU A 106 -18.57 41.96 -82.47
C GLU A 106 -19.63 41.29 -81.57
N PRO A 107 -20.84 40.94 -82.07
CA PRO A 107 -21.84 40.30 -81.22
C PRO A 107 -21.41 38.90 -80.74
N GLN A 108 -20.63 38.17 -81.54
CA GLN A 108 -20.09 36.86 -81.15
C GLN A 108 -19.02 36.99 -80.07
N ALA A 109 -18.12 37.97 -80.21
CA ALA A 109 -17.08 38.24 -79.23
C ALA A 109 -17.66 38.63 -77.86
N VAL A 110 -18.71 39.48 -77.87
CA VAL A 110 -19.44 39.86 -76.66
C VAL A 110 -20.19 38.69 -76.04
N ALA A 111 -20.81 37.82 -76.85
CA ALA A 111 -21.50 36.63 -76.35
C ALA A 111 -20.55 35.64 -75.67
N MET A 112 -19.38 35.37 -76.27
CA MET A 112 -18.37 34.50 -75.68
C MET A 112 -17.78 35.07 -74.39
N MET A 113 -17.58 36.40 -74.34
CA MET A 113 -17.10 37.09 -73.13
C MET A 113 -18.05 36.89 -71.95
N ARG A 114 -19.37 36.94 -72.18
CA ARG A 114 -20.38 36.76 -71.12
C ARG A 114 -20.33 35.34 -70.54
N VAL A 115 -20.30 34.32 -71.41
CA VAL A 115 -20.22 32.91 -70.97
C VAL A 115 -18.94 32.67 -70.16
N LEU A 116 -17.80 33.23 -70.58
CA LEU A 116 -16.55 33.09 -69.83
C LEU A 116 -16.57 33.85 -68.50
N SER A 117 -17.21 35.01 -68.45
CA SER A 117 -17.37 35.76 -67.20
C SER A 117 -18.21 34.95 -66.20
N ASP A 118 -19.27 34.28 -66.65
CA ASP A 118 -20.11 33.43 -65.81
C ASP A 118 -19.31 32.22 -65.25
N VAL A 119 -18.53 31.53 -66.10
CA VAL A 119 -17.70 30.39 -65.66
C VAL A 119 -16.58 30.81 -64.72
N ILE A 120 -15.95 31.96 -64.96
CA ILE A 120 -14.89 32.50 -64.09
C ILE A 120 -15.47 32.90 -62.73
N GLU A 121 -16.63 33.56 -62.72
CA GLU A 121 -17.31 33.95 -61.48
C GLU A 121 -17.69 32.72 -60.64
N GLU A 122 -18.26 31.68 -61.28
CA GLU A 122 -18.56 30.40 -60.61
C GLU A 122 -17.28 29.73 -60.07
N SER A 123 -16.19 29.76 -60.83
CA SER A 123 -14.89 29.19 -60.42
C SER A 123 -14.29 29.93 -59.22
N ILE A 124 -14.29 31.27 -59.24
CA ILE A 124 -13.79 32.10 -58.13
C ILE A 124 -14.61 31.89 -56.87
N GLN A 125 -15.94 31.82 -56.98
CA GLN A 125 -16.82 31.54 -55.85
C GLN A 125 -16.57 30.15 -55.26
N ASN A 126 -16.39 29.13 -56.10
CA ASN A 126 -16.09 27.77 -55.65
C ASN A 126 -14.74 27.69 -54.91
N LEU A 127 -13.70 28.36 -55.43
CA LEU A 127 -12.39 28.42 -54.78
C LEU A 127 -12.47 29.17 -53.45
N THR A 128 -13.07 30.36 -53.46
CA THR A 128 -13.15 31.23 -52.28
C THR A 128 -13.97 30.59 -51.16
N ARG A 129 -14.95 29.73 -51.47
CA ARG A 129 -15.75 29.00 -50.47
C ARG A 129 -14.93 28.10 -49.54
N THR A 130 -13.80 27.59 -50.00
CA THR A 130 -12.92 26.71 -49.20
C THR A 130 -11.69 27.42 -48.63
N MET A 131 -11.44 28.66 -49.06
CA MET A 131 -10.32 29.46 -48.59
C MET A 131 -10.69 30.22 -47.32
N VAL A 132 -9.69 30.44 -46.48
CA VAL A 132 -9.82 31.22 -45.24
C VAL A 132 -8.94 32.45 -45.37
N LEU A 133 -9.43 33.60 -44.90
CA LEU A 133 -8.62 34.81 -44.86
C LEU A 133 -7.45 34.61 -43.89
N ARG A 134 -6.27 35.10 -44.28
CA ARG A 134 -5.07 35.00 -43.45
C ARG A 134 -5.27 35.56 -42.04
N GLU A 135 -6.02 36.66 -41.91
CA GLU A 135 -6.33 37.26 -40.62
C GLU A 135 -7.12 36.30 -39.70
N ASP A 136 -8.06 35.53 -40.25
CA ASP A 136 -8.89 34.62 -39.46
C ASP A 136 -8.13 33.34 -39.13
N GLN A 137 -7.27 32.87 -40.03
CA GLN A 137 -6.33 31.80 -39.75
C GLN A 137 -5.35 32.18 -38.63
N GLU A 138 -4.82 33.39 -38.65
CA GLU A 138 -3.91 33.91 -37.62
C GLU A 138 -4.60 34.05 -36.26
N LYS A 139 -5.83 34.59 -36.23
CA LYS A 139 -6.66 34.67 -35.02
C LYS A 139 -6.93 33.27 -34.44
N ALA A 140 -7.37 32.31 -35.27
CA ALA A 140 -7.63 30.94 -34.83
C ALA A 140 -6.37 30.29 -34.25
N THR A 141 -5.23 30.47 -34.91
CA THR A 141 -3.93 29.97 -34.44
C THR A 141 -3.51 30.62 -33.12
N TYR A 142 -3.75 31.93 -32.95
CA TYR A 142 -3.45 32.64 -31.71
C TYR A 142 -4.29 32.10 -30.54
N THR A 143 -5.60 31.97 -30.72
CA THR A 143 -6.51 31.39 -29.71
C THR A 143 -6.05 29.99 -29.32
N GLN A 144 -5.74 29.14 -30.29
CA GLN A 144 -5.25 27.79 -30.04
C GLN A 144 -3.95 27.78 -29.21
N LYS A 145 -3.01 28.68 -29.49
CA LYS A 145 -1.77 28.82 -28.70
C LYS A 145 -2.03 29.25 -27.26
N VAL A 146 -2.97 30.18 -27.05
CA VAL A 146 -3.37 30.62 -25.71
C VAL A 146 -4.02 29.47 -24.94
N ASP A 147 -4.90 28.72 -25.59
CA ASP A 147 -5.57 27.57 -24.98
C ASP A 147 -4.56 26.49 -24.59
N PHE A 148 -3.59 26.17 -25.45
CA PHE A 148 -2.52 25.24 -25.11
C PHE A 148 -1.64 25.73 -23.95
N ALA A 149 -1.35 27.02 -23.90
CA ALA A 149 -0.59 27.59 -22.78
C ALA A 149 -1.38 27.47 -21.47
N LYS A 150 -2.70 27.72 -21.50
CA LYS A 150 -3.58 27.57 -20.36
C LYS A 150 -3.69 26.11 -19.90
N LEU A 151 -3.98 25.19 -20.80
CA LEU A 151 -4.06 23.75 -20.52
C LEU A 151 -2.75 23.23 -19.93
N ARG A 152 -1.60 23.66 -20.46
CA ARG A 152 -0.30 23.30 -19.91
C ARG A 152 -0.12 23.81 -18.48
N SER A 153 -0.54 25.05 -18.21
CA SER A 153 -0.46 25.63 -16.87
C SER A 153 -1.36 24.89 -15.88
N GLU A 154 -2.59 24.57 -16.29
CA GLU A 154 -3.54 23.80 -15.48
C GLU A 154 -3.03 22.38 -15.21
N LEU A 155 -2.48 21.71 -16.23
CA LEU A 155 -1.91 20.37 -16.09
C LEU A 155 -0.69 20.36 -15.16
N LEU A 156 0.24 21.31 -15.31
CA LEU A 156 1.39 21.43 -14.40
C LEU A 156 0.96 21.74 -12.97
N SER A 157 -0.04 22.61 -12.80
CA SER A 157 -0.58 22.93 -11.48
C SER A 157 -1.26 21.71 -10.86
N GLY A 158 -2.10 21.01 -11.62
CA GLY A 158 -2.78 19.79 -11.21
C GLY A 158 -1.81 18.69 -10.82
N ASP A 159 -0.88 18.35 -11.71
CA ASP A 159 0.17 17.33 -11.47
C ASP A 159 0.99 17.65 -10.21
N SER A 160 1.43 18.90 -10.04
CA SER A 160 2.16 19.29 -8.84
C SER A 160 1.32 19.13 -7.57
N SER A 161 0.03 19.48 -7.62
CA SER A 161 -0.87 19.37 -6.47
C SER A 161 -1.16 17.91 -6.11
N GLU A 162 -1.46 17.06 -7.09
CA GLU A 162 -1.71 15.63 -6.91
C GLU A 162 -0.46 14.90 -6.42
N SER A 163 0.71 15.25 -6.96
CA SER A 163 1.99 14.71 -6.51
C SER A 163 2.26 15.05 -5.04
N THR A 164 2.03 16.31 -4.64
CA THR A 164 2.20 16.70 -3.22
C THR A 164 1.20 16.01 -2.30
N LEU A 165 -0.06 15.86 -2.72
CA LEU A 165 -1.08 15.17 -1.96
C LEU A 165 -0.75 13.69 -1.78
N THR A 166 -0.33 13.02 -2.86
CA THR A 166 0.07 11.61 -2.86
C THR A 166 1.31 11.39 -2.00
N ARG A 167 2.28 12.29 -2.06
CA ARG A 167 3.46 12.22 -1.20
C ARG A 167 3.08 12.40 0.27
N ALA A 168 2.23 13.38 0.59
CA ALA A 168 1.78 13.61 1.95
C ALA A 168 0.97 12.43 2.50
N SER A 169 0.11 11.81 1.70
CA SER A 169 -0.63 10.60 2.11
C SER A 169 0.30 9.41 2.31
N HIS A 170 1.29 9.23 1.43
CA HIS A 170 2.31 8.19 1.57
C HIS A 170 3.14 8.36 2.85
N GLU A 171 3.59 9.58 3.15
CA GLU A 171 4.32 9.88 4.40
C GLU A 171 3.45 9.62 5.64
N ARG A 172 2.17 10.01 5.62
CA ARG A 172 1.21 9.70 6.71
C ARG A 172 1.03 8.19 6.91
N LEU A 173 0.75 7.45 5.84
CA LEU A 173 0.58 6.00 5.90
C LEU A 173 1.85 5.30 6.40
N THR A 174 3.03 5.76 5.97
CA THR A 174 4.31 5.22 6.44
C THR A 174 4.49 5.45 7.94
N ASN A 175 4.13 6.63 8.45
CA ASN A 175 4.18 6.93 9.88
C ASN A 175 3.19 6.09 10.68
N ASP A 176 1.98 5.89 10.18
CA ASP A 176 0.97 5.08 10.87
C ASP A 176 1.35 3.59 10.86
N LEU A 177 1.94 3.11 9.77
CA LEU A 177 2.52 1.76 9.70
C LEU A 177 3.63 1.58 10.74
N ALA A 178 4.54 2.56 10.88
CA ALA A 178 5.59 2.51 11.90
C ALA A 178 5.02 2.49 13.33
N LYS A 179 4.00 3.31 13.60
CA LYS A 179 3.30 3.32 14.90
C LYS A 179 2.62 1.99 15.20
N LEU A 180 1.90 1.42 14.23
CA LEU A 180 1.22 0.14 14.37
C LEU A 180 2.22 -1.00 14.60
N ASN A 181 3.35 -1.00 13.89
CA ASN A 181 4.42 -1.97 14.07
C ASN A 181 4.99 -1.92 15.49
N ASN A 182 5.28 -0.72 16.00
CA ASN A 182 5.78 -0.54 17.37
C ASN A 182 4.75 -1.02 18.40
N ARG A 183 3.47 -0.65 18.25
CA ARG A 183 2.40 -1.12 19.14
C ARG A 183 2.28 -2.65 19.15
N LEU A 184 2.30 -3.28 17.98
CA LEU A 184 2.23 -4.74 17.87
C LEU A 184 3.44 -5.41 18.52
N ARG A 185 4.64 -4.82 18.37
CA ARG A 185 5.85 -5.32 19.04
C ARG A 185 5.72 -5.21 20.55
N ASP A 186 5.27 -4.06 21.06
CA ASP A 186 5.08 -3.83 22.49
C ASP A 186 4.02 -4.78 23.09
N GLU A 187 2.91 -4.98 22.38
CA GLU A 187 1.87 -5.92 22.77
C GLU A 187 2.37 -7.36 22.74
N THR A 188 3.12 -7.77 21.71
CA THR A 188 3.72 -9.11 21.63
C THR A 188 4.72 -9.34 22.76
N GLN A 189 5.55 -8.35 23.07
CA GLN A 189 6.49 -8.45 24.19
C GLN A 189 5.77 -8.51 25.53
N ARG A 190 4.71 -7.71 25.71
CA ARG A 190 3.88 -7.72 26.92
C ARG A 190 3.18 -9.07 27.10
N THR A 191 2.56 -9.60 26.06
CA THR A 191 1.90 -10.92 26.12
C THR A 191 2.91 -12.03 26.36
N GLN A 192 4.09 -11.98 25.71
CA GLN A 192 5.16 -12.93 25.96
C GLN A 192 5.68 -12.88 27.41
N ALA A 193 5.83 -11.68 27.98
CA ALA A 193 6.22 -11.52 29.37
C ALA A 193 5.14 -12.06 30.33
N SER A 194 3.86 -11.79 30.05
CA SER A 194 2.72 -12.32 30.81
C SER A 194 2.70 -13.84 30.80
N VAL A 195 2.81 -14.48 29.63
CA VAL A 195 2.83 -15.94 29.50
C VAL A 195 4.03 -16.55 30.23
N ARG A 196 5.21 -15.92 30.16
CA ARG A 196 6.38 -16.38 30.93
C ARG A 196 6.14 -16.30 32.43
N LEU A 197 5.52 -15.23 32.91
CA LEU A 197 5.17 -15.07 34.32
C LEU A 197 4.16 -16.14 34.75
N ASP A 198 3.09 -16.34 33.97
CA ASP A 198 2.06 -17.33 34.25
C ASP A 198 2.66 -18.74 34.35
N LEU A 199 3.53 -19.12 33.40
CA LEU A 199 4.22 -20.40 33.44
C LEU A 199 5.15 -20.53 34.65
N ASN A 200 5.82 -19.46 35.04
CA ASN A 200 6.69 -19.47 36.21
C ASN A 200 5.89 -19.61 37.52
N LEU A 201 4.76 -18.90 37.64
CA LEU A 201 3.85 -19.02 38.77
C LEU A 201 3.24 -20.42 38.84
N GLU A 202 2.80 -20.96 37.69
CA GLU A 202 2.23 -22.30 37.62
C GLU A 202 3.27 -23.38 37.95
N LYS A 203 4.51 -23.23 37.49
CA LYS A 203 5.62 -24.11 37.89
C LYS A 203 5.90 -24.02 39.39
N GLY A 204 5.80 -22.82 39.97
CA GLY A 204 5.88 -22.61 41.41
C GLY A 204 4.77 -23.32 42.16
N ARG A 205 3.52 -23.20 41.69
CA ARG A 205 2.34 -23.86 42.25
C ARG A 205 2.45 -25.38 42.19
N ILE A 206 2.83 -25.94 41.05
CA ILE A 206 3.04 -27.39 40.87
C ILE A 206 4.12 -27.89 41.85
N ARG A 207 5.21 -27.12 42.04
CA ARG A 207 6.26 -27.49 42.99
C ARG A 207 5.75 -27.48 44.43
N GLU A 208 4.97 -26.47 44.82
CA GLU A 208 4.40 -26.38 46.17
C GLU A 208 3.40 -27.51 46.41
N GLU A 209 2.54 -27.82 45.44
CA GLU A 209 1.60 -28.95 45.52
C GLU A 209 2.34 -30.28 45.61
N ALA A 210 3.41 -30.48 44.83
CA ALA A 210 4.24 -31.67 44.89
C ALA A 210 4.92 -31.82 46.27
N ASN A 211 5.47 -30.73 46.83
CA ASN A 211 6.07 -30.74 48.17
C ASN A 211 5.03 -31.01 49.27
N SER A 212 3.83 -30.44 49.15
CA SER A 212 2.70 -30.70 50.05
C SER A 212 2.28 -32.18 50.02
N GLN A 213 2.23 -32.79 48.82
CA GLN A 213 1.98 -34.22 48.66
C GLN A 213 3.12 -35.06 49.25
N GLU A 214 4.37 -34.68 49.03
CA GLU A 214 5.53 -35.38 49.61
C GLU A 214 5.50 -35.36 51.14
N LEU A 215 5.14 -34.23 51.75
CA LEU A 215 4.98 -34.12 53.21
C LEU A 215 3.87 -35.03 53.73
N LYS A 216 2.71 -35.06 53.06
CA LYS A 216 1.61 -35.96 53.43
C LYS A 216 2.00 -37.42 53.32
N ILE A 217 2.74 -37.79 52.27
CA ILE A 217 3.26 -39.15 52.09
C ILE A 217 4.20 -39.50 53.25
N ARG A 218 5.16 -38.63 53.59
CA ARG A 218 6.07 -38.85 54.73
C ARG A 218 5.34 -38.95 56.06
N GLU A 219 4.33 -38.12 56.30
CA GLU A 219 3.51 -38.25 57.51
C GLU A 219 2.82 -39.62 57.56
N THR A 220 2.21 -40.06 56.45
CA THR A 220 1.58 -41.39 56.40
C THR A 220 2.59 -42.53 56.55
N GLU A 221 3.80 -42.40 55.99
CA GLU A 221 4.89 -43.37 56.13
C GLU A 221 5.30 -43.49 57.60
N THR A 222 5.51 -42.38 58.31
CA THR A 222 5.83 -42.41 59.74
C THR A 222 4.70 -42.99 60.60
N ARG A 223 3.42 -42.73 60.25
CA ARG A 223 2.29 -43.37 60.93
C ARG A 223 2.26 -44.89 60.71
N ILE A 224 2.53 -45.35 59.49
CA ILE A 224 2.62 -46.78 59.18
C ILE A 224 3.76 -47.45 59.97
N GLU A 225 4.92 -46.79 60.08
CA GLU A 225 6.04 -47.31 60.88
C GLU A 225 5.67 -47.43 62.36
N GLN A 226 4.99 -46.41 62.92
CA GLN A 226 4.50 -46.43 64.30
C GLN A 226 3.47 -47.55 64.53
N GLU A 227 2.50 -47.70 63.63
CA GLU A 227 1.52 -48.79 63.68
C GLU A 227 2.19 -50.15 63.54
N SER A 228 3.21 -50.28 62.69
CA SER A 228 3.99 -51.52 62.54
C SER A 228 4.75 -51.88 63.82
N ALA A 229 5.38 -50.90 64.47
CA ALA A 229 6.06 -51.09 65.75
C ALA A 229 5.07 -51.50 66.86
N ALA A 230 3.92 -50.82 66.94
CA ALA A 230 2.85 -51.17 67.89
C ALA A 230 2.28 -52.58 67.64
N LEU A 231 2.10 -52.98 66.38
CA LEU A 231 1.68 -54.34 66.03
C LEU A 231 2.73 -55.39 66.41
N ARG A 232 4.03 -55.08 66.25
CA ARG A 232 5.13 -55.95 66.70
C ARG A 232 5.14 -56.12 68.22
N GLU A 233 4.98 -55.05 68.98
CA GLU A 233 4.89 -55.09 70.44
C GLU A 233 3.69 -55.94 70.90
N ARG A 234 2.51 -55.71 70.31
CA ARG A 234 1.31 -56.53 70.59
C ARG A 234 1.54 -58.00 70.25
N LEU A 235 2.22 -58.30 69.15
CA LEU A 235 2.56 -59.68 68.78
C LEU A 235 3.50 -60.33 69.79
N GLU A 236 4.52 -59.61 70.27
CA GLU A 236 5.42 -60.10 71.32
C GLU A 236 4.68 -60.33 72.64
N ALA A 237 3.81 -59.41 73.05
CA ALA A 237 2.96 -59.58 74.22
C ALA A 237 2.04 -60.82 74.11
N VAL A 238 1.43 -61.04 72.94
CA VAL A 238 0.63 -62.26 72.67
C VAL A 238 1.51 -63.51 72.75
N LYS A 239 2.72 -63.50 72.17
CA LYS A 239 3.66 -64.63 72.28
C LYS A 239 3.99 -64.95 73.73
N PHE A 240 4.32 -63.95 74.56
CA PHE A 240 4.60 -64.15 75.99
C PHE A 240 3.39 -64.68 76.76
N SER A 241 2.20 -64.13 76.53
CA SER A 241 0.95 -64.63 77.13
C SER A 241 0.71 -66.09 76.77
N THR A 242 0.89 -66.45 75.49
CA THR A 242 0.72 -67.83 75.02
C THR A 242 1.74 -68.78 75.67
N LEU A 243 3.00 -68.35 75.79
CA LEU A 243 4.04 -69.12 76.49
C LEU A 243 3.72 -69.30 77.98
N GLN A 244 3.18 -68.26 78.64
CA GLN A 244 2.77 -68.34 80.03
C GLN A 244 1.59 -69.32 80.23
N TRP A 245 0.58 -69.27 79.37
CA TRP A 245 -0.51 -70.25 79.37
C TRP A 245 0.00 -71.67 79.14
N LEU A 246 0.93 -71.85 78.20
CA LEU A 246 1.55 -73.16 77.93
C LEU A 246 2.29 -73.69 79.15
N MET A 247 3.10 -72.84 79.82
CA MET A 247 3.77 -73.21 81.08
C MET A 247 2.76 -73.54 82.19
N GLY A 248 1.67 -72.79 82.30
CA GLY A 248 0.60 -73.04 83.27
C GLY A 248 -0.11 -74.38 83.03
N VAL A 249 -0.43 -74.69 81.77
CA VAL A 249 -1.06 -75.96 81.39
C VAL A 249 -0.09 -77.14 81.63
N CYS A 250 1.17 -77.04 81.21
CA CYS A 250 2.17 -78.09 81.45
C CYS A 250 2.43 -78.34 82.95
N THR A 251 2.49 -77.26 83.75
CA THR A 251 2.68 -77.39 85.21
C THR A 251 1.42 -77.96 85.87
N GLY A 252 0.23 -77.54 85.42
CA GLY A 252 -1.05 -78.06 85.90
C GLY A 252 -1.24 -79.54 85.60
N THR A 253 -0.92 -79.99 84.37
CA THR A 253 -1.00 -81.41 84.01
C THR A 253 0.04 -82.23 84.77
N ALA A 254 1.28 -81.73 84.93
CA ALA A 254 2.29 -82.38 85.75
C ALA A 254 1.85 -82.51 87.22
N ALA A 255 1.24 -81.47 87.80
CA ALA A 255 0.71 -81.49 89.17
C ALA A 255 -0.43 -82.51 89.33
N ILE A 256 -1.34 -82.61 88.36
CA ILE A 256 -2.41 -83.62 88.36
C ILE A 256 -1.80 -85.03 88.27
N ILE A 257 -0.83 -85.27 87.39
CA ILE A 257 -0.14 -86.56 87.27
C ILE A 257 0.51 -86.95 88.60
N LEU A 258 1.23 -86.03 89.23
CA LEU A 258 1.84 -86.26 90.56
C LEU A 258 0.78 -86.49 91.65
N GLY A 259 -0.34 -85.76 91.60
CA GLY A 259 -1.46 -85.94 92.52
C GLY A 259 -2.11 -87.31 92.40
N VAL A 260 -2.36 -87.79 91.18
CA VAL A 260 -2.90 -89.13 90.92
C VAL A 260 -1.89 -90.21 91.32
N TRP A 261 -0.61 -90.04 91.00
CA TRP A 261 0.45 -90.95 91.42
C TRP A 261 0.48 -91.12 92.95
N ARG A 262 0.32 -90.01 93.68
CA ARG A 262 0.25 -90.02 95.14
C ARG A 262 -1.02 -90.68 95.70
N LEU A 263 -2.12 -90.68 94.97
CA LEU A 263 -3.38 -91.31 95.41
C LEU A 263 -3.45 -92.81 95.09
N LEU A 264 -2.65 -93.27 94.13
CA LEU A 264 -2.58 -94.66 93.68
C LEU A 264 -1.54 -95.51 94.44
N MET A 265 -0.55 -94.87 95.07
CA MET A 265 0.43 -95.48 95.99
C MET A 265 -0.06 -95.40 97.43
#